data_AF-A0A833RZ82-F1
#
_entry.id   AF-A0A833RZ82-F1
#
_cell.length_a   1.000
_cell.length_b   1.000
_cell.length_c   1.000
_cell.angle_alpha   90.00
_cell.angle_beta   90.00
_cell.angle_gamma   90.00
#
_symmetry.space_group_name_H-M   'P 1'
#
loop_
_entity.id
_entity.type
_entity.pdbx_description
1 polymer ?
#
loop_
_entity_poly.entity_id
_entity_poly.type
_entity_poly.pdbx_seq_one_letter_code
_entity_poly.pdbx_strand_id
1 'polypeptide(L)'
;MNVATSDLISPIESTVQDDNYDRQLRGFYATENTDPVNNQDTAHEDGEERVNVATVLGMGDEAWDDALMRLAYQHWFDGGKTSDGMRLIMDLPAKGEALRHPNWGKYIKYLEFVKEKKKEAADAAAVAALKRRRTYRGWYVDGKTEKDVRKIFGLPATGKAKNHPNWADFQEYLNVVREYSKVVFK
;
A
#
# COMPACT_ATOMS: atom_id res chain seq x y z
N MET A 1 -44.30 24.04 17.44
CA MET A 1 -44.26 23.52 16.05
C MET A 1 -42.90 22.88 15.83
N ASN A 2 -42.89 21.57 15.61
CA ASN A 2 -41.68 20.79 15.32
C ASN A 2 -41.28 21.02 13.85
N VAL A 3 -40.01 21.33 13.59
CA VAL A 3 -39.43 21.20 12.25
C VAL A 3 -38.19 20.33 12.38
N ALA A 4 -38.35 19.08 11.95
CA ALA A 4 -37.25 18.14 11.74
C ALA A 4 -36.43 18.63 10.54
N THR A 5 -35.13 18.84 10.74
CA THR A 5 -34.15 18.98 9.65
C THR A 5 -33.52 17.62 9.41
N SER A 6 -34.29 16.75 8.76
CA SER A 6 -33.74 15.66 7.98
C SER A 6 -33.52 16.17 6.57
N ASP A 7 -32.45 15.68 5.95
CA ASP A 7 -32.14 15.74 4.52
C ASP A 7 -31.29 16.94 4.08
N LEU A 8 -30.01 16.66 3.79
CA LEU A 8 -29.37 16.84 2.48
C LEU A 8 -27.86 16.59 2.58
N ILE A 9 -27.45 15.32 2.61
CA ILE A 9 -26.10 14.93 2.18
C ILE A 9 -26.27 13.82 1.15
N SER A 10 -26.18 14.18 -0.12
CA SER A 10 -26.05 13.23 -1.22
C SER A 10 -24.66 12.57 -1.14
N PRO A 11 -24.54 11.23 -1.21
CA PRO A 11 -23.24 10.61 -1.38
C PRO A 11 -22.79 10.88 -2.83
N ILE A 12 -21.64 11.55 -2.98
CA ILE A 12 -20.92 11.62 -4.25
C ILE A 12 -20.43 10.20 -4.53
N GLU A 13 -21.03 9.53 -5.51
CA GLU A 13 -20.51 8.27 -6.05
C GLU A 13 -19.11 8.53 -6.64
N SER A 14 -18.06 8.05 -5.96
CA SER A 14 -16.71 8.09 -6.50
C SER A 14 -16.57 6.99 -7.55
N THR A 15 -16.73 7.35 -8.82
CA THR A 15 -16.28 6.55 -9.95
C THR A 15 -14.75 6.59 -10.01
N VAL A 16 -14.09 5.77 -9.18
CA VAL A 16 -12.66 5.49 -9.33
C VAL A 16 -12.54 4.35 -10.33
N GLN A 17 -12.17 4.68 -11.56
CA GLN A 17 -11.70 3.73 -12.56
C GLN A 17 -10.42 3.06 -12.05
N ASP A 18 -10.46 1.74 -11.90
CA ASP A 18 -9.44 0.88 -11.25
C ASP A 18 -8.22 0.54 -12.14
N ASP A 19 -8.08 1.14 -13.33
CA ASP A 19 -7.22 0.53 -14.37
C ASP A 19 -5.77 1.03 -14.44
N ASN A 20 -5.32 1.95 -13.59
CA ASN A 20 -4.02 2.64 -13.80
C ASN A 20 -2.95 2.45 -12.70
N TYR A 21 -3.24 1.74 -11.60
CA TYR A 21 -2.26 1.54 -10.51
C TYR A 21 -1.27 0.39 -10.77
N ASP A 22 -1.59 -0.56 -11.66
CA ASP A 22 -0.80 -1.77 -11.91
C ASP A 22 0.55 -1.55 -12.59
N ARG A 23 0.78 -0.39 -13.21
CA ARG A 23 1.99 -0.15 -14.01
C ARG A 23 3.20 0.25 -13.18
N GLN A 24 3.00 0.82 -11.99
CA GLN A 24 4.09 1.41 -11.20
C GLN A 24 4.82 0.39 -10.30
N LEU A 25 4.20 -0.76 -10.01
CA LEU A 25 4.75 -1.77 -9.08
C LEU A 25 5.67 -2.81 -9.74
N ARG A 26 5.63 -2.99 -11.07
CA ARG A 26 6.45 -4.00 -11.77
C ARG A 26 7.96 -3.70 -11.81
N GLY A 27 8.39 -2.51 -11.40
CA GLY A 27 9.80 -2.07 -11.52
C GLY A 27 10.72 -2.40 -10.35
N PHE A 28 10.23 -2.89 -9.21
CA PHE A 28 11.00 -2.88 -7.97
C PHE A 28 11.52 -4.23 -7.43
N TYR A 29 11.13 -5.39 -7.96
CA TYR A 29 11.41 -6.68 -7.28
C TYR A 29 11.94 -7.83 -8.16
N ALA A 30 12.50 -7.54 -9.33
CA ALA A 30 13.15 -8.59 -10.13
C ALA A 30 14.65 -8.70 -9.80
N THR A 31 15.01 -9.50 -8.77
CA THR A 31 16.31 -10.23 -8.70
C THR A 31 16.26 -11.36 -7.65
N GLU A 32 16.35 -12.61 -8.15
CA GLU A 32 17.17 -13.76 -7.68
C GLU A 32 17.03 -14.22 -6.21
N ASN A 33 16.73 -15.49 -5.89
CA ASN A 33 17.56 -16.68 -6.19
C ASN A 33 16.78 -18.02 -6.09
N THR A 34 17.12 -18.92 -7.01
CA THR A 34 17.01 -20.40 -7.00
C THR A 34 17.99 -21.01 -5.95
N ASP A 35 17.86 -22.20 -5.35
CA ASP A 35 17.68 -23.57 -5.87
C ASP A 35 17.31 -24.57 -4.72
N PRO A 36 16.84 -25.80 -5.03
CA PRO A 36 16.48 -26.85 -4.07
C PRO A 36 17.61 -27.88 -3.85
N VAL A 37 17.80 -28.38 -2.62
CA VAL A 37 18.67 -29.54 -2.34
C VAL A 37 17.92 -30.61 -1.54
N ASN A 38 18.01 -31.82 -2.08
CA ASN A 38 17.41 -33.09 -1.73
C ASN A 38 18.36 -33.90 -0.82
N ASN A 39 17.87 -34.68 0.17
CA ASN A 39 18.30 -36.08 0.40
C ASN A 39 17.63 -36.79 1.60
N GLN A 40 17.55 -38.11 1.45
CA GLN A 40 16.79 -39.13 2.18
C GLN A 40 17.41 -39.68 3.48
N ASP A 41 16.51 -40.23 4.31
CA ASP A 41 16.56 -41.43 5.20
C ASP A 41 17.70 -41.67 6.21
N THR A 42 17.29 -41.92 7.46
CA THR A 42 17.64 -43.16 8.19
C THR A 42 16.75 -43.33 9.42
N ALA A 43 16.22 -44.54 9.61
CA ALA A 43 15.42 -44.93 10.76
C ALA A 43 16.30 -45.42 11.93
N HIS A 44 15.94 -45.04 13.16
CA HIS A 44 16.23 -45.83 14.36
C HIS A 44 15.13 -45.59 15.39
N GLU A 45 14.53 -46.68 15.86
CA GLU A 45 13.63 -46.70 17.02
C GLU A 45 14.49 -46.70 18.29
N ASP A 46 14.22 -45.77 19.19
CA ASP A 46 14.44 -45.93 20.62
C ASP A 46 13.42 -45.05 21.37
N GLY A 47 12.84 -45.62 22.44
CA GLY A 47 11.66 -45.15 23.13
C GLY A 47 11.88 -43.92 23.99
N GLU A 48 11.92 -42.75 23.36
CA GLU A 48 11.72 -41.47 24.02
C GLU A 48 10.33 -40.95 23.72
N GLU A 49 9.67 -40.42 24.76
CA GLU A 49 8.42 -39.67 24.68
C GLU A 49 8.53 -38.67 23.54
N ARG A 50 8.01 -39.03 22.36
CA ARG A 50 8.05 -38.18 21.18
C ARG A 50 7.19 -36.99 21.50
N VAL A 51 7.81 -35.96 22.05
CA VAL A 51 7.22 -34.63 22.07
C VAL A 51 6.89 -34.37 20.62
N ASN A 52 5.60 -34.43 20.31
CA ASN A 52 5.12 -34.32 18.95
C ASN A 52 5.68 -32.99 18.44
N VAL A 53 6.54 -33.03 17.43
CA VAL A 53 7.23 -31.85 16.92
C VAL A 53 6.22 -30.79 16.50
N ALA A 54 4.98 -31.21 16.15
CA ALA A 54 3.84 -30.32 15.95
C ALA A 54 3.48 -29.47 17.19
N THR A 55 3.55 -30.05 18.40
CA THR A 55 3.29 -29.37 19.68
C THR A 55 4.43 -28.42 20.08
N VAL A 56 5.68 -28.69 19.70
CA VAL A 56 6.84 -27.81 19.97
C VAL A 56 6.96 -26.69 18.96
N LEU A 57 6.47 -26.89 17.73
CA LEU A 57 6.49 -25.90 16.64
C LEU A 57 5.20 -25.08 16.53
N GLY A 58 4.22 -25.25 17.43
CA GLY A 58 2.95 -24.51 17.35
C GLY A 58 2.11 -24.84 16.09
N MET A 59 2.36 -25.96 15.43
CA MET A 59 1.55 -26.42 14.30
C MET A 59 0.18 -26.83 14.82
N GLY A 60 -0.82 -26.00 14.53
CA GLY A 60 -2.20 -26.13 15.03
C GLY A 60 -2.64 -25.00 15.98
N ASP A 61 -1.78 -24.01 16.23
CA ASP A 61 -2.20 -22.76 16.89
C ASP A 61 -2.82 -21.83 15.84
N GLU A 62 -4.08 -21.43 16.04
CA GLU A 62 -4.83 -20.57 15.12
C GLU A 62 -4.09 -19.26 14.81
N ALA A 63 -3.25 -18.77 15.74
CA ALA A 63 -2.42 -17.60 15.55
C ALA A 63 -1.27 -17.83 14.54
N TRP A 64 -0.68 -19.02 14.53
CA TRP A 64 0.35 -19.41 13.57
C TRP A 64 -0.23 -19.59 12.16
N ASP A 65 -1.40 -20.22 12.06
CA ASP A 65 -2.13 -20.36 10.80
C ASP A 65 -2.57 -19.00 10.24
N ASP A 66 -3.03 -18.06 11.08
CA ASP A 66 -3.41 -16.71 10.65
C ASP A 66 -2.18 -15.89 10.20
N ALA A 67 -1.03 -16.02 10.90
CA ALA A 67 0.22 -15.38 10.51
C ALA A 67 0.76 -15.90 9.17
N LEU A 68 0.72 -17.22 8.96
CA LEU A 68 1.10 -17.86 7.70
C LEU A 68 0.18 -17.39 6.55
N MET A 69 -1.13 -17.30 6.81
CA MET A 69 -2.10 -16.79 5.84
C MET A 69 -1.88 -15.31 5.52
N ARG A 70 -1.50 -14.49 6.52
CA ARG A 70 -1.17 -13.07 6.29
C ARG A 70 0.09 -12.92 5.43
N LEU A 71 1.08 -13.80 5.58
CA LEU A 71 2.26 -13.85 4.70
C LEU A 71 1.86 -14.22 3.26
N ALA A 72 0.96 -15.20 3.09
CA ALA A 72 0.45 -15.56 1.77
C ALA A 72 -0.30 -14.39 1.10
N TYR A 73 -1.13 -13.67 1.85
CA TYR A 73 -1.81 -12.46 1.36
C TYR A 73 -0.83 -11.39 0.91
N GLN A 74 0.24 -11.15 1.69
CA GLN A 74 1.31 -10.23 1.32
C GLN A 74 1.96 -10.63 0.00
N HIS A 75 2.37 -11.90 -0.13
CA HIS A 75 3.00 -12.40 -1.36
C HIS A 75 2.07 -12.27 -2.59
N TRP A 76 0.78 -12.56 -2.46
CA TRP A 76 -0.17 -12.38 -3.56
C TRP A 76 -0.41 -10.91 -3.90
N PHE A 77 -0.51 -10.04 -2.90
CA PHE A 77 -0.66 -8.60 -3.10
C PHE A 77 0.56 -8.02 -3.82
N ASP A 78 1.77 -8.34 -3.36
CA ASP A 78 3.03 -7.89 -3.98
C ASP A 78 3.21 -8.45 -5.39
N GLY A 79 2.74 -9.68 -5.63
CA GLY A 79 2.66 -10.30 -6.94
C GLY A 79 1.59 -9.72 -7.87
N GLY A 80 0.89 -8.65 -7.46
CA GLY A 80 -0.12 -7.94 -8.25
C GLY A 80 -1.40 -8.76 -8.47
N LYS A 81 -1.75 -9.66 -7.55
CA LYS A 81 -3.03 -10.37 -7.64
C LYS A 81 -4.18 -9.41 -7.37
N THR A 82 -5.17 -9.43 -8.25
CA THR A 82 -6.42 -8.68 -8.10
C THR A 82 -7.41 -9.48 -7.26
N SER A 83 -8.47 -8.82 -6.80
CA SER A 83 -9.59 -9.49 -6.12
C SER A 83 -10.19 -10.62 -6.96
N ASP A 84 -10.36 -10.40 -8.27
CA ASP A 84 -10.86 -11.43 -9.20
C ASP A 84 -9.88 -12.58 -9.37
N GLY A 85 -8.58 -12.26 -9.45
CA GLY A 85 -7.52 -13.27 -9.45
C GLY A 85 -7.52 -14.11 -8.17
N MET A 86 -7.83 -13.50 -7.02
CA MET A 86 -7.92 -14.22 -5.76
C MET A 86 -9.15 -15.12 -5.68
N ARG A 87 -10.30 -14.71 -6.26
CA ARG A 87 -11.47 -15.58 -6.40
C ARG A 87 -11.10 -16.86 -7.14
N LEU A 88 -10.35 -16.74 -8.24
CA LEU A 88 -9.89 -17.90 -9.02
C LEU A 88 -8.97 -18.80 -8.20
N ILE A 89 -7.96 -18.24 -7.51
CA ILE A 89 -7.01 -19.02 -6.69
C ILE A 89 -7.72 -19.77 -5.54
N MET A 90 -8.82 -19.22 -5.03
CA MET A 90 -9.59 -19.81 -3.94
C MET A 90 -10.74 -20.72 -4.41
N ASP A 91 -10.82 -21.01 -5.71
CA ASP A 91 -11.89 -21.77 -6.37
C ASP A 91 -13.30 -21.22 -6.09
N LEU A 92 -13.40 -19.89 -5.95
CA LEU A 92 -14.66 -19.22 -5.68
C LEU A 92 -15.43 -18.91 -6.97
N PRO A 93 -16.78 -18.86 -6.91
CA PRO A 93 -17.58 -18.34 -7.99
C PRO A 93 -17.10 -16.95 -8.44
N ALA A 94 -17.04 -16.73 -9.75
CA ALA A 94 -16.57 -15.49 -10.35
C ALA A 94 -17.35 -14.25 -9.85
N LYS A 95 -18.63 -14.43 -9.50
CA LYS A 95 -19.51 -13.37 -9.00
C LYS A 95 -20.36 -13.87 -7.84
N GLY A 96 -20.88 -12.92 -7.06
CA GLY A 96 -21.75 -13.19 -5.93
C GLY A 96 -21.00 -13.61 -4.67
N GLU A 97 -21.78 -13.79 -3.60
CA GLU A 97 -21.30 -14.31 -2.33
C GLU A 97 -21.28 -15.84 -2.34
N ALA A 98 -20.28 -16.42 -1.67
CA ALA A 98 -20.14 -17.86 -1.55
C ALA A 98 -20.07 -18.28 -0.08
N LEU A 99 -21.02 -17.83 0.75
CA LEU A 99 -20.99 -17.96 2.21
C LEU A 99 -20.77 -19.39 2.73
N ARG A 100 -21.17 -20.41 1.97
CA ARG A 100 -20.99 -21.83 2.33
C ARG A 100 -19.69 -22.45 1.79
N HIS A 101 -18.91 -21.70 1.00
CA HIS A 101 -17.65 -22.18 0.45
C HIS A 101 -16.55 -22.09 1.51
N PRO A 102 -15.74 -23.14 1.69
CA PRO A 102 -14.73 -23.21 2.75
C PRO A 102 -13.69 -22.07 2.67
N ASN A 103 -13.41 -21.57 1.46
CA ASN A 103 -12.45 -20.47 1.25
C ASN A 103 -13.07 -19.07 1.29
N TRP A 104 -14.40 -18.93 1.47
CA TRP A 104 -15.04 -17.62 1.43
C TRP A 104 -14.55 -16.69 2.55
N GLY A 105 -14.41 -17.21 3.77
CA GLY A 105 -13.85 -16.44 4.89
C GLY A 105 -12.41 -15.98 4.63
N LYS A 106 -11.59 -16.82 3.98
CA LYS A 106 -10.22 -16.46 3.58
C LYS A 106 -10.21 -15.35 2.53
N TYR A 107 -11.13 -15.40 1.57
CA TYR A 107 -11.29 -14.35 0.57
C TYR A 107 -11.69 -13.01 1.19
N ILE A 108 -12.61 -13.00 2.15
CA ILE A 108 -12.98 -11.78 2.88
C ILE A 108 -11.78 -11.21 3.63
N LYS A 109 -11.02 -12.04 4.37
CA LYS A 109 -9.79 -11.62 5.05
C LYS A 109 -8.75 -11.04 4.07
N TYR A 110 -8.61 -11.61 2.88
CA TYR A 110 -7.74 -11.05 1.85
C TYR A 110 -8.21 -9.65 1.38
N LEU A 111 -9.52 -9.46 1.15
CA LEU A 111 -10.05 -8.14 0.78
C LEU A 111 -9.82 -7.08 1.88
N GLU A 112 -9.95 -7.47 3.14
CA GLU A 112 -9.63 -6.62 4.29
C GLU A 112 -8.14 -6.26 4.32
N PHE A 113 -7.27 -7.24 4.11
CA PHE A 113 -5.82 -7.02 3.98
C PHE A 113 -5.48 -6.03 2.85
N VAL A 114 -6.10 -6.18 1.67
CA VAL A 114 -5.90 -5.23 0.55
C VAL A 114 -6.32 -3.82 0.93
N LYS A 115 -7.44 -3.65 1.64
CA LYS A 115 -7.90 -2.34 2.13
C LYS A 115 -6.91 -1.74 3.13
N GLU A 116 -6.40 -2.55 4.06
CA GLU A 116 -5.36 -2.16 5.02
C GLU A 116 -4.12 -1.65 4.30
N LYS A 117 -3.60 -2.40 3.31
CA LYS A 117 -2.42 -2.00 2.52
C LYS A 117 -2.62 -0.73 1.71
N LYS A 118 -3.79 -0.56 1.08
CA LYS A 118 -4.13 0.69 0.37
C LYS A 118 -4.15 1.88 1.34
N LYS A 119 -4.68 1.69 2.56
CA LYS A 119 -4.69 2.73 3.59
C LYS A 119 -3.28 3.05 4.08
N GLU A 120 -2.46 2.05 4.40
CA GLU A 120 -1.06 2.24 4.81
C GLU A 120 -0.27 3.04 3.77
N ALA A 121 -0.43 2.70 2.48
CA ALA A 121 0.21 3.43 1.39
C ALA A 121 -0.27 4.88 1.29
N ALA A 122 -1.58 5.12 1.45
CA ALA A 122 -2.15 6.46 1.44
C ALA A 122 -1.66 7.31 2.62
N ASP A 123 -1.62 6.72 3.83
CA ASP A 123 -1.13 7.38 5.04
C ASP A 123 0.38 7.70 4.91
N ALA A 124 1.18 6.77 4.38
CA ALA A 124 2.59 6.99 4.09
C ALA A 124 2.80 8.12 3.07
N ALA A 125 1.99 8.16 2.01
CA ALA A 125 2.02 9.24 1.02
C ALA A 125 1.62 10.60 1.64
N ALA A 126 0.62 10.63 2.52
CA ALA A 126 0.21 11.83 3.24
C ALA A 126 1.32 12.35 4.17
N VAL A 127 1.96 11.46 4.92
CA VAL A 127 3.12 11.81 5.78
C VAL A 127 4.28 12.32 4.95
N ALA A 128 4.60 11.69 3.82
CA ALA A 128 5.63 12.15 2.91
C ALA A 128 5.32 13.55 2.35
N ALA A 129 4.08 13.80 1.94
CA ALA A 129 3.63 15.12 1.49
C ALA A 129 3.77 16.18 2.59
N LEU A 130 3.37 15.87 3.83
CA LEU A 130 3.54 16.79 4.96
C LEU A 130 5.02 17.13 5.22
N LYS A 131 5.91 16.14 5.17
CA LYS A 131 7.37 16.36 5.28
C LYS A 131 7.87 17.26 4.15
N ARG A 132 7.49 17.02 2.89
CA ARG A 132 7.86 17.88 1.75
C ARG A 132 7.38 19.32 1.93
N ARG A 133 6.10 19.52 2.27
CA ARG A 133 5.53 20.86 2.50
C ARG A 133 6.22 21.58 3.66
N ARG A 134 6.67 20.87 4.69
CA ARG A 134 7.52 21.44 5.76
C ARG A 134 8.87 21.90 5.21
N THR A 135 9.54 21.10 4.40
CA THR A 135 10.81 21.47 3.74
C THR A 135 10.65 22.71 2.87
N TYR A 136 9.60 22.79 2.05
CA TYR A 136 9.32 23.94 1.20
C TYR A 136 9.12 25.23 1.98
N ARG A 137 8.38 25.16 3.10
CA ARG A 137 8.25 26.31 4.01
C ARG A 137 9.59 26.69 4.63
N GLY A 138 10.42 25.72 5.01
CA GLY A 138 11.77 25.97 5.51
C GLY A 138 12.61 26.76 4.50
N TRP A 139 12.65 26.32 3.24
CA TRP A 139 13.37 27.04 2.18
C TRP A 139 12.91 28.47 1.98
N TYR A 140 11.60 28.72 2.07
CA TYR A 140 11.05 30.06 1.99
C TYR A 140 11.45 30.94 3.18
N VAL A 141 11.36 30.41 4.40
CA VAL A 141 11.77 31.12 5.63
C VAL A 141 13.27 31.40 5.63
N ASP A 142 14.08 30.48 5.12
CA ASP A 142 15.53 30.65 4.94
C ASP A 142 15.89 31.67 3.83
N GLY A 143 14.89 32.26 3.16
CA GLY A 143 15.09 33.26 2.12
C GLY A 143 15.64 32.71 0.80
N LYS A 144 15.49 31.40 0.53
CA LYS A 144 15.93 30.83 -0.76
C LYS A 144 15.16 31.45 -1.91
N THR A 145 15.88 31.88 -2.94
CA THR A 145 15.24 32.44 -4.13
C THR A 145 14.63 31.34 -4.99
N GLU A 146 13.72 31.69 -5.90
CA GLU A 146 13.16 30.73 -6.87
C GLU A 146 14.29 30.05 -7.68
N LYS A 147 15.34 30.78 -8.02
CA LYS A 147 16.51 30.25 -8.75
C LYS A 147 17.25 29.18 -7.95
N ASP A 148 17.41 29.39 -6.64
CA ASP A 148 18.06 28.41 -5.76
C ASP A 148 17.22 27.14 -5.65
N VAL A 149 15.90 27.28 -5.52
CA VAL A 149 14.98 26.13 -5.45
C VAL A 149 14.91 25.38 -6.77
N ARG A 150 14.91 26.08 -7.91
CA ARG A 150 15.04 25.45 -9.24
C ARG A 150 16.33 24.63 -9.34
N LYS A 151 17.45 25.15 -8.84
CA LYS A 151 18.72 24.42 -8.80
C LYS A 151 18.62 23.16 -7.93
N ILE A 152 17.95 23.22 -6.77
CA ILE A 152 17.70 22.04 -5.91
C ILE A 152 16.93 20.96 -6.68
N PHE A 153 15.93 21.36 -7.48
CA PHE A 153 15.16 20.42 -8.30
C PHE A 153 15.83 20.03 -9.62
N GLY A 154 17.05 20.50 -9.92
CA GLY A 154 17.74 20.25 -11.18
C GLY A 154 17.07 20.90 -12.40
N LEU A 155 16.23 21.92 -12.17
CA LEU A 155 15.47 22.59 -13.22
C LEU A 155 16.28 23.69 -13.91
N PRO A 156 15.92 24.03 -15.17
CA PRO A 156 16.40 25.25 -15.81
C PRO A 156 16.14 26.49 -14.94
N ALA A 157 17.09 27.42 -14.94
CA ALA A 157 17.05 28.62 -14.11
C ALA A 157 15.81 29.49 -14.34
N THR A 158 15.21 29.42 -15.53
CA THR A 158 13.99 30.15 -15.91
C THR A 158 13.11 29.28 -16.82
N GLY A 159 11.86 29.70 -16.99
CA GLY A 159 10.92 29.05 -17.92
C GLY A 159 10.19 27.83 -17.34
N LYS A 160 9.30 27.27 -18.15
CA LYS A 160 8.52 26.06 -17.83
C LYS A 160 9.28 24.83 -18.29
N ALA A 161 9.34 23.80 -17.46
CA ALA A 161 10.01 22.53 -17.78
C ALA A 161 9.04 21.35 -17.65
N LYS A 162 7.90 21.39 -18.35
CA LYS A 162 6.79 20.42 -18.17
C LYS A 162 7.16 18.95 -18.32
N ASN A 163 8.19 18.65 -19.11
CA ASN A 163 8.66 17.27 -19.35
C ASN A 163 9.73 16.83 -18.34
N HIS A 164 10.14 17.70 -17.41
CA HIS A 164 11.13 17.38 -16.39
C HIS A 164 10.45 16.67 -15.21
N PRO A 165 11.02 15.56 -14.68
CA PRO A 165 10.40 14.78 -13.61
C PRO A 165 10.07 15.61 -12.37
N ASN A 166 10.95 16.55 -12.00
CA ASN A 166 10.79 17.39 -10.81
C ASN A 166 9.97 18.67 -11.03
N TRP A 167 9.37 18.85 -12.22
CA TRP A 167 8.60 20.06 -12.50
C TRP A 167 7.34 20.15 -11.65
N ALA A 168 6.65 19.03 -11.43
CA ALA A 168 5.47 18.97 -10.57
C ALA A 168 5.80 19.37 -9.12
N ASP A 169 6.91 18.86 -8.57
CA ASP A 169 7.36 19.18 -7.21
C ASP A 169 7.70 20.68 -7.07
N PHE A 170 8.30 21.27 -8.09
CA PHE A 170 8.56 22.71 -8.11
C PHE A 170 7.26 23.54 -8.20
N GLN A 171 6.26 23.09 -8.95
CA GLN A 171 4.94 23.73 -8.96
C GLN A 171 4.25 23.61 -7.59
N GLU A 172 4.39 22.47 -6.91
CA GLU A 172 3.91 22.29 -5.54
C GLU A 172 4.59 23.28 -4.57
N TYR A 173 5.93 23.44 -4.66
CA TYR A 173 6.66 24.44 -3.89
C TYR A 173 6.08 25.84 -4.07
N LEU A 174 5.87 26.29 -5.31
CA LEU A 174 5.31 27.61 -5.60
C LEU A 174 3.91 27.81 -4.99
N ASN A 175 3.08 26.77 -5.00
CA ASN A 175 1.75 26.81 -4.39
C ASN A 175 1.85 26.91 -2.86
N VAL A 176 2.71 26.12 -2.21
CA VAL A 176 2.92 26.16 -0.75
C VAL A 176 3.40 27.53 -0.29
N VAL A 177 4.36 28.12 -1.00
CA VAL A 177 4.86 29.47 -0.68
C VAL A 177 3.76 30.52 -0.82
N ARG A 178 2.95 30.43 -1.88
CA ARG A 178 1.81 31.33 -2.10
C ARG A 178 0.74 31.22 -1.01
N GLU A 179 0.45 30.01 -0.55
CA GLU A 179 -0.49 29.79 0.55
C GLU A 179 0.07 30.35 1.86
N TYR A 180 1.34 30.04 2.15
CA TYR A 180 1.97 30.44 3.40
C TYR A 180 2.14 31.96 3.52
N SER A 181 2.55 32.64 2.44
CA SER A 181 2.68 34.10 2.45
C SER A 181 1.36 34.83 2.71
N LYS A 182 0.23 34.27 2.26
CA LYS A 182 -1.10 34.84 2.56
C LYS A 182 -1.53 34.69 4.01
N VAL A 183 -0.96 33.73 4.74
CA VAL A 183 -1.31 33.45 6.15
C VAL A 183 -0.45 34.27 7.10
N VAL A 184 0.83 34.45 6.79
CA VAL A 184 1.79 35.14 7.69
C VAL A 184 1.72 36.67 7.60
N PHE A 185 1.29 37.24 6.48
CA PHE A 185 1.21 38.69 6.27
C PHE A 185 -0.22 39.26 6.32
N LYS A 186 -1.09 38.66 7.16
CA LYS A 186 -2.37 39.24 7.57
C LYS A 186 -2.23 39.85 8.96
#